data_AF-A0A4V2WS84-F1
#
_entry.id   AF-A0A4V2WS84-F1
#
_cell.length_a   1.000
_cell.length_b   1.000
_cell.length_c   1.000
_cell.angle_alpha   90.00
_cell.angle_beta   90.00
_cell.angle_gamma   90.00
#
_symmetry.space_group_name_H-M   'P 1'
#
loop_
_entity.id
_entity.type
_entity.pdbx_description
1 polymer ?
#
loop_
_entity_poly.entity_id
_entity_poly.type
_entity_poly.pdbx_seq_one_letter_code
_entity_poly.pdbx_strand_id
1 'polypeptide(L)'
;MQKKLKGDTVPGMITILIGIFFLVKTLATDNLSFVATTSDGVPGAGFFPCILSGALIFSGIILMIRGLRQNGEKQYVALDAEMRGNIKILLLTVAGLAVFLAFWYLTDLFIVGVLLFAVFLNKLYERKWKYTIIYAVIFTVFIYLVFMAAFSIGFTV
;
A
#
# COMPACT_ATOMS: atom_id res chain seq x y z
N MET A 1 22.37 4.40 -32.73
CA MET A 1 21.16 3.63 -32.36
C MET A 1 20.76 4.05 -30.94
N GLN A 2 19.87 5.03 -30.78
CA GLN A 2 19.43 5.46 -29.45
C GLN A 2 18.58 4.35 -28.82
N LYS A 3 19.08 3.68 -27.79
CA LYS A 3 18.30 2.75 -26.96
C LYS A 3 17.13 3.54 -26.35
N LYS A 4 15.95 3.40 -26.94
CA LYS A 4 14.73 4.00 -26.40
C LYS A 4 14.47 3.34 -25.04
N LEU A 5 14.69 4.08 -23.95
CA LEU A 5 14.16 3.79 -22.61
C LEU A 5 12.62 3.80 -22.68
N LYS A 6 11.99 2.78 -23.27
CA LYS A 6 10.55 2.78 -23.53
C LYS A 6 9.96 1.40 -23.27
N GLY A 7 9.73 1.08 -22.00
CA GLY A 7 9.10 -0.14 -21.52
C GLY A 7 9.02 -0.11 -19.99
N ASP A 8 9.04 -1.28 -19.35
CA ASP A 8 9.01 -1.44 -17.88
C ASP A 8 10.19 -0.72 -17.14
N THR A 9 11.20 -0.22 -17.87
CA THR A 9 12.39 0.44 -17.31
C THR A 9 12.05 1.74 -16.57
N VAL A 10 11.20 2.59 -17.15
CA VAL A 10 10.80 3.88 -16.54
C VAL A 10 9.94 3.68 -15.29
N PRO A 11 8.83 2.91 -15.31
CA PRO A 11 8.06 2.65 -14.11
C PRO A 11 8.86 1.87 -13.06
N GLY A 12 9.76 0.96 -13.47
CA GLY A 12 10.69 0.29 -12.56
C GLY A 12 11.60 1.28 -11.83
N MET A 13 12.20 2.24 -12.56
CA MET A 13 13.04 3.29 -11.96
C MET A 13 12.26 4.18 -10.99
N ILE A 14 11.05 4.62 -11.37
CA ILE A 14 10.18 5.41 -10.49
C ILE A 14 9.84 4.63 -9.21
N THR A 15 9.49 3.34 -9.35
CA THR A 15 9.16 2.47 -8.22
C THR A 15 10.34 2.31 -7.26
N ILE A 16 11.56 2.15 -7.79
CA ILE A 16 12.79 2.10 -6.98
C ILE A 16 12.98 3.42 -6.23
N LEU A 17 12.88 4.56 -6.91
CA LEU A 17 13.08 5.88 -6.28
C LEU A 17 12.07 6.14 -5.16
N ILE A 18 10.80 5.79 -5.37
CA ILE A 18 9.76 5.88 -4.33
C ILE A 18 10.10 4.98 -3.14
N GLY A 19 10.50 3.73 -3.39
CA GLY A 19 10.90 2.80 -2.33
C GLY A 19 12.11 3.31 -1.54
N ILE A 20 13.15 3.82 -2.21
CA ILE A 20 14.32 4.41 -1.56
C ILE A 20 13.92 5.62 -0.73
N PHE A 21 13.08 6.51 -1.27
CA PHE A 21 12.61 7.69 -0.55
C PHE A 21 11.94 7.32 0.77
N PHE A 22 10.99 6.38 0.75
CA PHE A 22 10.30 5.94 1.97
C PHE A 22 11.22 5.21 2.93
N LEU A 23 12.15 4.39 2.43
CA LEU A 23 13.13 3.71 3.28
C LEU A 23 14.00 4.72 4.02
N VAL A 24 14.57 5.69 3.30
CA VAL A 24 15.43 6.73 3.89
C VAL A 24 14.63 7.58 4.87
N LYS A 25 13.41 7.99 4.54
CA LYS A 25 12.56 8.76 5.46
C LYS A 25 12.22 7.99 6.73
N THR A 26 11.94 6.70 6.61
CA THR A 26 11.67 5.83 7.77
C THR A 26 12.91 5.74 8.66
N LEU A 27 14.07 5.41 8.08
CA LEU A 27 15.32 5.22 8.83
C LEU A 27 15.88 6.53 9.42
N ALA A 28 15.57 7.68 8.82
CA ALA A 28 16.01 8.99 9.30
C ALA A 28 15.08 9.62 10.35
N THR A 29 13.97 8.97 10.70
CA THR A 29 13.01 9.48 11.68
C THR A 29 13.12 8.66 12.96
N ASP A 30 13.54 9.29 14.07
CA ASP A 30 13.84 8.60 15.34
C ASP A 30 12.65 7.80 15.91
N ASN A 31 11.42 8.25 15.65
CA ASN A 31 10.19 7.58 16.12
C ASN A 31 9.72 6.41 15.21
N LEU A 32 10.41 6.16 14.09
CA LEU A 32 10.09 5.09 13.14
C LEU A 32 11.13 3.98 13.21
N SER A 33 11.36 3.45 14.40
CA SER A 33 12.27 2.33 14.64
C SER A 33 11.67 1.00 14.12
N PHE A 34 12.55 0.09 13.71
CA PHE A 34 12.15 -1.25 13.23
C PHE A 34 11.64 -2.14 14.38
N VAL A 35 12.20 -1.99 15.57
CA VAL A 35 11.76 -2.65 16.81
C VAL A 35 11.10 -1.60 17.70
N ALA A 36 10.02 -1.95 18.39
CA ALA A 36 9.33 -1.01 19.25
C ALA A 36 10.22 -0.52 20.40
N THR A 37 10.10 0.76 20.75
CA THR A 37 10.80 1.38 21.88
C THR A 37 10.02 1.26 23.20
N THR A 38 8.73 0.89 23.11
CA THR A 38 7.79 0.85 24.23
C THR A 38 7.48 -0.55 24.75
N SER A 39 7.87 -1.59 24.01
CA SER A 39 7.64 -3.00 24.38
C SER A 39 8.69 -3.88 23.72
N ASP A 40 9.25 -4.81 24.49
CA ASP A 40 10.25 -5.75 23.98
C ASP A 40 9.64 -6.81 23.07
N GLY A 41 10.36 -7.17 22.00
CA GLY A 41 10.01 -8.30 21.13
C GLY A 41 8.89 -8.05 20.12
N VAL A 42 8.36 -6.83 20.01
CA VAL A 42 7.31 -6.47 19.02
C VAL A 42 7.82 -5.51 17.94
N PRO A 43 7.26 -5.58 16.71
CA PRO A 43 7.59 -4.65 15.64
C PRO A 43 7.34 -3.18 16.01
N GLY A 44 8.28 -2.30 15.65
CA GLY A 44 8.14 -0.86 15.82
C GLY A 44 7.38 -0.19 14.67
N ALA A 45 7.07 1.10 14.82
CA ALA A 45 6.32 1.87 13.82
C ALA A 45 7.03 1.95 12.44
N GLY A 46 8.36 1.78 12.41
CA GLY A 46 9.14 1.71 11.18
C GLY A 46 9.17 0.34 10.50
N PHE A 47 8.68 -0.73 11.14
CA PHE A 47 8.73 -2.09 10.60
C PHE A 47 8.05 -2.22 9.23
N PHE A 48 6.77 -1.82 9.13
CA PHE A 48 6.00 -1.91 7.89
C PHE A 48 6.54 -1.00 6.79
N PRO A 49 6.82 0.30 7.03
CA PRO A 49 7.45 1.15 6.02
C PRO A 49 8.76 0.58 5.48
N CYS A 50 9.62 0.01 6.34
CA CYS A 50 10.86 -0.63 5.90
C CYS A 50 10.63 -1.82 4.97
N ILE A 51 9.75 -2.76 5.35
CA ILE A 51 9.46 -3.95 4.54
C ILE A 51 8.80 -3.57 3.21
N LEU A 52 7.80 -2.68 3.24
CA LEU A 52 7.10 -2.23 2.04
C LEU A 52 8.04 -1.48 1.10
N SER A 53 8.94 -0.65 1.64
CA SER A 53 9.96 0.02 0.85
C SER A 53 10.92 -0.97 0.19
N GLY A 54 11.35 -2.01 0.91
CA GLY A 54 12.15 -3.10 0.36
C GLY A 54 11.43 -3.85 -0.76
N ALA A 55 10.14 -4.17 -0.58
CA ALA A 55 9.31 -4.82 -1.58
C ALA A 55 9.12 -3.96 -2.85
N LEU A 56 8.96 -2.64 -2.69
CA LEU A 56 8.90 -1.69 -3.80
C LEU A 56 10.21 -1.65 -4.57
N ILE A 57 11.35 -1.52 -3.87
CA ILE A 57 12.68 -1.53 -4.51
C ILE A 57 12.88 -2.83 -5.28
N PHE A 58 12.59 -3.97 -4.66
CA PHE A 58 12.71 -5.28 -5.30
C PHE A 58 11.82 -5.41 -6.55
N SER A 59 10.55 -5.03 -6.44
CA SER A 59 9.61 -5.05 -7.57
C SER A 59 10.06 -4.12 -8.69
N GLY A 60 10.55 -2.93 -8.34
CA GLY A 60 11.07 -1.96 -9.29
C GLY A 60 12.33 -2.46 -10.02
N ILE A 61 13.22 -3.19 -9.33
CA ILE A 61 14.37 -3.86 -9.96
C ILE A 61 13.90 -4.92 -10.96
N ILE A 62 12.92 -5.76 -10.60
CA ILE A 62 12.36 -6.77 -11.51
C ILE A 62 11.78 -6.10 -12.76
N LEU A 63 10.99 -5.04 -12.60
CA LEU A 63 10.44 -4.26 -13.72
C LEU A 63 11.54 -3.66 -14.58
N MET A 64 12.58 -3.09 -13.96
CA MET A 64 13.69 -2.49 -14.68
C MET A 64 14.47 -3.54 -15.50
N ILE A 65 14.77 -4.70 -14.91
CA ILE A 65 15.42 -5.82 -15.62
C ILE A 65 14.56 -6.29 -16.79
N ARG A 66 13.24 -6.45 -16.58
CA ARG A 66 12.31 -6.82 -17.65
C ARG A 66 12.31 -5.79 -18.78
N GLY A 67 12.23 -4.51 -18.46
CA GLY A 67 12.24 -3.43 -19.45
C GLY A 67 13.54 -3.36 -20.24
N LEU A 68 14.68 -3.57 -19.58
CA LEU A 68 15.99 -3.65 -20.23
C LEU A 68 16.11 -4.86 -21.15
N ARG A 69 15.62 -6.04 -20.73
CA ARG A 69 15.61 -7.27 -21.55
C ARG A 69 14.68 -7.14 -22.77
N GLN A 70 13.59 -6.40 -22.65
CA GLN A 70 12.64 -6.16 -23.73
C GLN A 70 13.10 -5.09 -24.72
N ASN A 71 14.25 -4.42 -24.51
CA ASN A 71 14.81 -3.37 -25.40
C ASN A 71 13.80 -2.30 -25.85
N GLY A 72 12.74 -2.08 -25.07
CA GLY A 72 11.65 -1.17 -25.38
C GLY A 72 10.72 -1.59 -26.53
N GLU A 73 10.62 -2.89 -26.83
CA GLU A 73 9.67 -3.43 -27.82
C GLU A 73 8.22 -3.35 -27.36
N LYS A 74 7.96 -3.34 -26.04
CA LYS A 74 6.61 -3.27 -25.47
C LYS A 74 6.36 -1.89 -24.86
N GLN A 75 5.39 -1.15 -25.40
CA GLN A 75 4.91 0.09 -24.81
C GLN A 75 4.17 -0.22 -23.50
N TYR A 76 4.67 0.34 -22.39
CA TYR A 76 4.02 0.26 -21.08
C TYR A 76 2.65 0.95 -21.03
N VAL A 77 2.44 1.94 -21.91
CA VAL A 77 1.20 2.70 -22.01
C VAL A 77 0.65 2.54 -23.42
N ALA A 78 0.16 1.35 -23.73
CA ALA A 78 -1.05 1.30 -24.53
C ALA A 78 -2.17 1.58 -23.53
N LEU A 79 -2.65 2.83 -23.47
CA LEU A 79 -3.89 3.17 -22.78
C LEU A 79 -5.01 2.42 -23.50
N ASP A 80 -5.16 1.14 -23.22
CA ASP A 80 -6.33 0.40 -23.66
C ASP A 80 -7.56 0.94 -22.92
N ALA A 81 -8.75 0.64 -23.46
CA ALA A 81 -9.99 1.12 -22.89
C ALA A 81 -10.20 0.60 -21.45
N GLU A 82 -9.62 -0.54 -21.11
CA GLU A 82 -9.72 -1.19 -19.81
C GLU A 82 -8.92 -0.45 -18.73
N MET A 83 -7.68 -0.07 -19.03
CA MET A 83 -6.80 0.71 -18.16
C MET A 83 -7.38 2.10 -17.90
N ARG A 84 -8.05 2.69 -18.91
CA ARG A 84 -8.76 3.97 -18.74
C ARG A 84 -9.94 3.87 -17.77
N GLY A 85 -10.66 2.74 -17.78
CA GLY A 85 -11.71 2.44 -16.80
C GLY A 85 -11.15 2.24 -15.38
N ASN A 86 -10.00 1.57 -15.28
CA ASN A 86 -9.35 1.26 -14.00
C ASN A 86 -8.72 2.47 -13.31
N ILE A 87 -8.34 3.52 -14.05
CA ILE A 87 -7.82 4.77 -13.46
C ILE A 87 -8.86 5.42 -12.53
N LYS A 88 -10.14 5.41 -12.90
CA LYS A 88 -11.19 5.96 -12.04
C LYS A 88 -11.28 5.20 -10.71
N ILE A 89 -11.28 3.87 -10.78
CA ILE A 89 -11.31 3.00 -9.60
C ILE A 89 -10.07 3.24 -8.74
N LEU A 90 -8.88 3.30 -9.35
CA LEU A 90 -7.63 3.59 -8.64
C LEU A 90 -7.68 4.93 -7.91
N LEU A 91 -8.11 6.00 -8.59
CA LEU A 91 -8.23 7.34 -7.99
C LEU A 91 -9.22 7.35 -6.83
N LEU A 92 -10.35 6.65 -6.96
CA LEU A 92 -11.34 6.51 -5.88
C LEU A 92 -10.80 5.69 -4.71
N THR A 93 -9.99 4.65 -4.96
CA THR A 93 -9.31 3.89 -3.90
C THR A 93 -8.35 4.78 -3.12
N VAL A 94 -7.52 5.58 -3.82
CA VAL A 94 -6.58 6.52 -3.19
C VAL A 94 -7.33 7.61 -2.41
N ALA A 95 -8.40 8.17 -2.97
CA ALA A 95 -9.22 9.16 -2.29
C ALA A 95 -9.90 8.58 -1.05
N GLY A 96 -10.45 7.36 -1.14
CA GLY A 96 -11.05 6.66 0.00
C GLY A 96 -10.04 6.38 1.11
N LEU A 97 -8.80 6.04 0.75
CA LEU A 97 -7.72 5.88 1.72
C LEU A 97 -7.41 7.20 2.43
N ALA A 98 -7.32 8.31 1.70
CA ALA A 98 -7.09 9.63 2.28
C ALA A 98 -8.22 10.04 3.25
N VAL A 99 -9.48 9.76 2.88
CA VAL A 99 -10.64 9.99 3.75
C VAL A 99 -10.59 9.11 5.00
N PHE A 100 -10.23 7.84 4.87
CA PHE A 100 -10.05 6.94 6.02
C PHE A 100 -8.96 7.46 6.98
N LEU A 101 -7.81 7.88 6.44
CA LEU A 101 -6.72 8.43 7.25
C LEU A 101 -7.13 9.74 7.96
N ALA A 102 -7.85 10.62 7.26
CA ALA A 102 -8.39 11.84 7.85
C ALA A 102 -9.44 11.54 8.94
N PHE A 103 -10.35 10.58 8.69
CA PHE A 103 -11.33 10.13 9.68
C PHE A 103 -10.64 9.59 10.93
N TRP A 104 -9.63 8.75 10.77
CA TRP A 104 -8.88 8.21 11.90
C TRP A 104 -8.17 9.34 12.66
N TYR A 105 -7.44 10.21 11.97
CA TYR A 105 -6.74 11.34 12.59
C TYR A 105 -7.67 12.28 13.39
N LEU A 106 -8.91 12.45 12.96
CA LEU A 106 -9.87 13.36 13.60
C LEU A 106 -10.68 12.72 14.73
N THR A 107 -10.80 11.39 14.77
CA THR A 107 -11.74 10.70 15.67
C THR A 107 -11.11 9.64 16.55
N ASP A 108 -9.87 9.22 16.25
CA ASP A 108 -9.18 8.07 16.86
C ASP A 108 -9.91 6.71 16.71
N LEU A 109 -11.05 6.66 15.99
CA LEU A 109 -11.87 5.46 15.80
C LEU A 109 -11.34 4.53 14.68
N PHE A 110 -10.12 4.01 14.86
CA PHE A 110 -9.45 3.19 13.85
C PHE A 110 -10.27 1.97 13.39
N ILE A 111 -10.79 1.17 14.32
CA ILE A 111 -11.51 -0.08 14.00
C ILE A 111 -12.80 0.17 13.23
N VAL A 112 -13.54 1.22 13.60
CA VAL A 112 -14.73 1.66 12.85
C VAL A 112 -14.33 2.14 11.46
N GLY A 113 -13.25 2.91 11.37
CA GLY A 113 -12.69 3.36 10.09
C GLY A 113 -12.30 2.20 9.17
N VAL A 114 -11.64 1.16 9.69
CA VAL A 114 -11.26 -0.05 8.93
C VAL A 114 -12.49 -0.77 8.40
N LEU A 115 -13.54 -0.94 9.22
CA LEU A 115 -14.78 -1.57 8.78
C LEU A 115 -15.44 -0.79 7.64
N LEU A 116 -15.59 0.52 7.81
CA LEU A 116 -16.19 1.40 6.80
C LEU A 116 -15.37 1.42 5.51
N PHE A 117 -14.04 1.47 5.63
CA PHE A 117 -13.13 1.45 4.49
C PHE A 117 -13.19 0.11 3.74
N ALA A 118 -13.25 -1.02 4.46
CA ALA A 118 -13.41 -2.33 3.85
C ALA A 118 -14.75 -2.47 3.11
N VAL A 119 -15.84 -1.92 3.67
CA VAL A 119 -17.15 -1.85 2.99
C VAL A 119 -17.04 -0.99 1.74
N PHE A 120 -16.47 0.21 1.85
CA PHE A 120 -16.26 1.13 0.73
C PHE A 120 -15.49 0.46 -0.42
N LEU A 121 -14.34 -0.15 -0.15
CA LEU A 121 -13.54 -0.82 -1.18
C LEU A 121 -14.30 -1.97 -1.85
N ASN A 122 -15.00 -2.79 -1.08
CA ASN A 122 -15.80 -3.88 -1.65
C ASN A 122 -16.94 -3.36 -2.52
N LYS A 123 -17.57 -2.25 -2.16
CA LYS A 123 -18.60 -1.62 -2.99
C LYS A 123 -18.01 -0.96 -4.24
N LEU A 124 -16.84 -0.32 -4.11
CA LEU A 124 -16.10 0.26 -5.23
C LEU A 124 -15.67 -0.82 -6.24
N TYR A 125 -15.32 -2.02 -5.77
CA TYR A 125 -15.01 -3.19 -6.60
C TYR A 125 -16.24 -4.05 -6.93
N GLU A 126 -17.44 -3.47 -6.83
CA GLU A 126 -18.71 -4.05 -7.28
C GLU A 126 -19.05 -5.43 -6.64
N ARG A 127 -18.60 -5.67 -5.41
CA ARG A 127 -18.91 -6.91 -4.67
C ARG A 127 -20.35 -6.89 -4.14
N LYS A 128 -20.95 -8.07 -4.07
CA LYS A 128 -22.31 -8.29 -3.52
C LYS A 128 -22.31 -8.02 -2.01
N TRP A 129 -23.40 -7.43 -1.50
CA TRP A 129 -23.55 -7.07 -0.07
C TRP A 129 -23.28 -8.21 0.91
N LYS A 130 -23.74 -9.43 0.61
CA LYS A 130 -23.46 -10.61 1.45
C LYS A 130 -21.96 -10.83 1.61
N TYR A 131 -21.20 -10.76 0.51
CA TYR A 131 -19.75 -10.88 0.54
C TYR A 131 -19.12 -9.68 1.25
N THR A 132 -19.55 -8.46 0.93
CA THR A 132 -19.04 -7.22 1.53
C THR A 132 -19.11 -7.24 3.06
N ILE A 133 -20.25 -7.61 3.63
CA ILE A 133 -20.45 -7.60 5.08
C ILE A 133 -19.60 -8.68 5.74
N ILE A 134 -19.64 -9.92 5.22
CA ILE A 134 -18.86 -11.04 5.76
C ILE A 134 -17.36 -10.70 5.70
N TYR A 135 -16.88 -10.24 4.55
CA TYR A 135 -15.48 -9.87 4.36
C TYR A 135 -15.08 -8.73 5.30
N ALA A 136 -15.86 -7.65 5.37
CA ALA A 136 -15.52 -6.48 6.17
C ALA A 136 -15.45 -6.83 7.66
N VAL A 137 -16.39 -7.62 8.18
CA VAL A 137 -16.37 -8.06 9.59
C VAL A 137 -15.16 -8.96 9.86
N ILE A 138 -14.96 -10.02 9.06
CA ILE A 138 -13.84 -10.95 9.26
C ILE A 138 -12.50 -10.24 9.15
N PHE A 139 -12.35 -9.39 8.13
CA PHE A 139 -11.12 -8.62 7.92
C PHE A 139 -10.85 -7.65 9.07
N THR A 140 -11.88 -6.95 9.55
CA THR A 140 -11.73 -6.02 10.68
C THR A 140 -11.35 -6.76 11.97
N VAL A 141 -12.00 -7.90 12.26
CA VAL A 141 -11.65 -8.74 13.42
C VAL A 141 -10.23 -9.28 13.28
N PHE A 142 -9.84 -9.72 12.08
CA PHE A 142 -8.47 -10.17 11.81
C PHE A 142 -7.44 -9.07 12.08
N ILE A 143 -7.68 -7.85 11.58
CA ILE A 143 -6.80 -6.70 11.84
C ILE A 143 -6.72 -6.41 13.34
N TYR A 144 -7.86 -6.38 14.04
CA TYR A 144 -7.88 -6.18 15.49
C TYR A 144 -7.02 -7.23 16.21
N LEU A 145 -7.20 -8.51 15.90
CA LEU A 145 -6.47 -9.60 16.53
C LEU A 145 -4.97 -9.55 16.22
N VAL A 146 -4.56 -9.23 14.98
CA VAL A 146 -3.14 -9.12 14.63
C VAL A 146 -2.48 -8.00 15.44
N PHE A 147 -3.09 -6.82 15.50
CA PHE A 147 -2.48 -5.69 16.19
C PHE A 147 -2.50 -5.85 17.71
N MET A 148 -3.59 -6.37 18.27
CA MET A 148 -3.69 -6.61 19.72
C MET A 148 -2.84 -7.79 20.18
N ALA A 149 -2.93 -8.95 19.50
CA ALA A 149 -2.32 -10.19 19.96
C ALA A 149 -0.89 -10.41 19.44
N ALA A 150 -0.57 -9.96 18.22
CA ALA A 150 0.77 -10.15 17.65
C ALA A 150 1.69 -8.94 17.88
N PHE A 151 1.14 -7.72 17.88
CA PHE A 151 1.95 -6.50 18.01
C PHE A 151 1.78 -5.78 19.35
N SER A 152 0.84 -6.21 20.20
CA SER A 152 0.55 -5.57 21.49
C SER A 152 0.22 -4.07 21.36
N ILE A 153 -0.39 -3.68 20.24
CA ILE A 153 -0.80 -2.30 19.95
C ILE A 153 -2.28 -2.16 20.30
N GLY A 154 -2.58 -1.36 21.32
CA GLY A 154 -3.93 -0.98 21.70
C GLY A 154 -4.53 0.03 20.73
N PHE A 155 -5.77 -0.19 20.31
CA PHE A 155 -6.59 0.84 19.68
C PHE A 155 -7.31 1.59 20.80
N THR A 156 -6.95 2.84 21.05
CA THR A 156 -7.63 3.67 22.05
C THR A 156 -9.13 3.74 21.72
N VAL A 157 -9.96 3.48 22.74
CA VAL A 157 -11.42 3.68 22.73
C VAL A 157 -11.72 5.09 23.22
#